data_AF-A0A5D2V9M4-F1
#
_entry.id   AF-A0A5D2V9M4-F1
#
_cell.length_a   1.000
_cell.length_b   1.000
_cell.length_c   1.000
_cell.angle_alpha   90.00
_cell.angle_beta   90.00
_cell.angle_gamma   90.00
#
_symmetry.space_group_name_H-M   'P 1'
#
loop_
_entity.id
_entity.type
_entity.pdbx_description
1 polymer ?
#
loop_
_entity_poly.entity_id
_entity_poly.type
_entity_poly.pdbx_seq_one_letter_code
_entity_poly.pdbx_strand_id
1 'polypeptide(L)'
;MAIHLYKTSTPSTRNGAVDGQHHCGKGRNARGIITARHRGRGHKRLYRKIDFRQNEKDIYGRIVTIEYNPNRNAYICFIHYRDGDKRYILHPRRTIIEDTIFSGTEVPIKMGNALP
;
A
#
# COMPACT_ATOMS: atom_id res chain seq x y z
N MET A 1 -0.89 -14.92 -4.04
CA MET A 1 0.52 -14.78 -3.59
C MET A 1 1.06 -16.17 -3.28
N ALA A 2 2.03 -16.65 -4.05
CA ALA A 2 2.67 -17.95 -3.82
C ALA A 2 3.97 -17.76 -3.02
N ILE A 3 4.30 -18.69 -2.13
CA ILE A 3 5.51 -18.64 -1.31
C ILE A 3 6.63 -19.40 -2.02
N HIS A 4 7.53 -18.68 -2.70
CA HIS A 4 8.66 -19.30 -3.39
C HIS A 4 9.87 -19.47 -2.44
N LEU A 5 9.97 -20.64 -1.84
CA LEU A 5 11.13 -21.08 -1.07
C LEU A 5 12.39 -21.11 -1.96
N TYR A 6 13.57 -20.91 -1.38
CA TYR A 6 14.84 -21.11 -2.08
C TYR A 6 15.30 -22.55 -1.91
N LYS A 7 15.96 -23.09 -2.94
CA LYS A 7 16.85 -24.25 -2.75
C LYS A 7 18.09 -23.76 -2.01
N THR A 8 18.59 -24.53 -1.06
CA THR A 8 19.73 -24.16 -0.19
C THR A 8 21.05 -24.34 -0.93
N SER A 9 21.45 -23.34 -1.73
CA SER A 9 22.70 -23.34 -2.51
C SER A 9 23.81 -22.45 -1.95
N THR A 10 23.48 -21.37 -1.23
CA THR A 10 24.43 -20.50 -0.51
C THR A 10 23.81 -19.98 0.80
N PRO A 11 24.60 -19.52 1.79
CA PRO A 11 24.06 -19.16 3.11
C PRO A 11 23.27 -17.84 3.20
N SER A 12 23.35 -16.90 2.23
CA SER A 12 23.06 -15.49 2.53
C SER A 12 22.42 -14.60 1.43
N THR A 13 22.14 -15.12 0.23
CA THR A 13 21.75 -14.25 -0.91
C THR A 13 20.24 -14.02 -1.08
N ARG A 14 19.78 -12.74 -1.06
CA ARG A 14 18.55 -12.28 -1.77
C ARG A 14 18.35 -10.73 -1.83
N ASN A 15 18.66 -10.17 -3.01
CA ASN A 15 17.86 -9.23 -3.83
C ASN A 15 17.44 -7.82 -3.33
N GLY A 16 17.80 -6.79 -4.11
CA GLY A 16 16.82 -5.87 -4.73
C GLY A 16 16.67 -4.43 -4.19
N ALA A 17 16.82 -3.45 -5.08
CA ALA A 17 16.32 -2.07 -4.96
C ALA A 17 14.92 -1.95 -5.64
N VAL A 18 14.24 -0.83 -5.87
CA VAL A 18 14.49 0.64 -5.83
C VAL A 18 13.13 1.34 -5.48
N ASP A 19 12.95 2.65 -5.21
CA ASP A 19 13.82 3.81 -5.00
C ASP A 19 13.12 4.85 -4.04
N GLY A 20 13.78 5.97 -3.79
CA GLY A 20 13.17 7.30 -3.78
C GLY A 20 12.94 7.89 -2.38
N GLN A 21 12.52 9.15 -2.31
CA GLN A 21 12.80 9.99 -1.14
C GLN A 21 11.69 9.99 -0.06
N HIS A 22 11.95 9.32 1.06
CA HIS A 22 11.26 9.52 2.34
C HIS A 22 12.31 9.58 3.46
N HIS A 23 12.39 10.70 4.17
CA HIS A 23 13.34 10.85 5.27
C HIS A 23 12.81 10.22 6.56
N CYS A 24 13.22 8.98 6.82
CA CYS A 24 13.01 8.35 8.13
C CYS A 24 13.97 8.93 9.17
N GLY A 25 13.47 9.35 10.33
CA GLY A 25 14.27 9.89 11.44
C GLY A 25 15.23 8.90 12.13
N LYS A 26 15.37 7.65 11.65
CA LYS A 26 16.35 6.65 12.13
C LYS A 26 16.39 6.53 13.67
N GLY A 27 15.21 6.38 14.27
CA GLY A 27 15.03 6.20 15.71
C GLY A 27 15.23 7.44 16.59
N ARG A 28 15.46 8.63 16.00
CA ARG A 28 15.70 9.89 16.72
C ARG A 28 14.49 10.81 16.71
N ASN A 29 14.36 11.63 17.75
CA ASN A 29 13.40 12.73 17.84
C ASN A 29 13.99 14.05 17.29
N ALA A 30 13.21 15.14 17.34
CA ALA A 30 13.60 16.47 16.86
C ALA A 30 14.82 17.08 17.60
N ARG A 31 15.17 16.58 18.79
CA ARG A 31 16.39 16.97 19.54
C ARG A 31 17.61 16.08 19.21
N GLY A 32 17.51 15.22 18.20
CA GLY A 32 18.56 14.26 17.82
C GLY A 32 18.71 13.05 18.76
N ILE A 33 17.98 13.01 19.88
CA ILE A 33 18.04 11.95 20.89
C ILE A 33 17.40 10.68 20.34
N ILE A 34 18.05 9.53 20.50
CA ILE A 34 17.51 8.21 20.13
C ILE A 34 16.39 7.85 21.10
N THR A 35 15.14 7.92 20.63
CA THR A 35 13.96 7.48 21.39
C THR A 35 13.51 6.06 21.03
N ALA A 36 13.88 5.55 19.85
CA ALA A 36 13.59 4.19 19.42
C ALA A 36 14.87 3.46 18.99
N ARG A 37 15.30 2.49 19.82
CA ARG A 37 16.45 1.61 19.55
C ARG A 37 16.15 0.64 18.38
N HIS A 38 17.21 0.07 17.80
CA HIS A 38 17.16 -0.88 16.68
C HIS A 38 16.49 -0.32 15.39
N ARG A 39 16.42 1.01 15.25
CA ARG A 39 15.94 1.70 14.04
C ARG A 39 17.06 2.53 13.42
N GLY A 40 17.54 2.13 12.25
CA GLY A 40 18.63 2.81 11.52
C GLY A 40 18.92 2.13 10.18
N ARG A 41 19.78 2.76 9.36
CA ARG A 41 20.10 2.32 7.99
C ARG A 41 18.82 2.08 7.16
N GLY A 42 18.78 1.04 6.33
CA GLY A 42 17.67 0.72 5.41
C GLY A 42 17.79 1.39 4.03
N HIS A 43 17.21 0.75 3.01
CA HIS A 43 17.06 1.33 1.67
C HIS A 43 16.05 2.49 1.70
N LYS A 44 16.24 3.49 0.84
CA LYS A 44 15.30 4.61 0.63
C LYS A 44 13.95 4.10 0.09
N ARG A 45 12.85 4.81 0.32
CA ARG A 45 11.49 4.41 -0.07
C ARG A 45 10.68 5.65 -0.42
N LEU A 46 9.81 5.59 -1.41
CA LEU A 46 8.80 6.64 -1.63
C LEU A 46 7.58 6.46 -0.73
N TYR A 47 6.94 7.57 -0.35
CA TYR A 47 5.59 7.55 0.20
C TYR A 47 4.56 7.69 -0.92
N ARG A 48 3.76 6.64 -1.15
CA ARG A 48 2.53 6.75 -1.95
C ARG A 48 1.40 7.26 -1.05
N LYS A 49 0.73 8.35 -1.46
CA LYS A 49 -0.48 8.88 -0.81
C LYS A 49 -1.61 7.87 -1.00
N ILE A 50 -2.18 7.38 0.11
CA ILE A 50 -3.30 6.42 0.14
C ILE A 50 -4.50 7.15 0.72
N ASP A 51 -5.68 6.94 0.13
CA ASP A 51 -6.94 7.32 0.76
C ASP A 51 -7.34 6.25 1.79
N PHE A 52 -7.17 6.57 3.06
CA PHE A 52 -7.61 5.73 4.19
C PHE A 52 -9.01 6.08 4.68
N ARG A 53 -9.60 7.18 4.20
CA ARG A 53 -10.95 7.63 4.58
C ARG A 53 -12.01 7.19 3.59
N GLN A 54 -11.62 6.96 2.33
CA GLN A 54 -12.52 6.67 1.21
C GLN A 54 -13.57 7.78 1.09
N ASN A 55 -13.08 9.02 0.92
CA ASN A 55 -13.92 10.21 0.89
C ASN A 55 -14.89 10.22 -0.31
N GLU A 56 -14.55 9.51 -1.39
CA GLU A 56 -15.31 9.51 -2.64
C GLU A 56 -16.48 8.56 -2.53
N LYS A 57 -17.57 9.12 -2.00
CA LYS A 57 -18.86 8.48 -1.84
C LYS A 57 -19.68 8.56 -3.12
N ASP A 58 -20.49 7.54 -3.32
CA ASP A 58 -21.51 7.39 -4.35
C ASP A 58 -20.98 7.49 -5.80
N ILE A 59 -19.66 7.33 -5.96
CA ILE A 59 -18.93 7.27 -7.25
C ILE A 59 -18.25 5.92 -7.39
N TYR A 60 -18.45 5.26 -8.54
CA TYR A 60 -17.82 3.98 -8.87
C TYR A 60 -16.35 4.16 -9.25
N GLY A 61 -15.48 3.37 -8.61
CA GLY A 61 -14.05 3.24 -8.95
C GLY A 61 -13.72 1.85 -9.49
N ARG A 62 -12.83 1.76 -10.47
CA ARG A 62 -12.33 0.49 -11.06
C ARG A 62 -10.88 0.27 -10.65
N ILE A 63 -10.54 -0.94 -10.20
CA ILE A 63 -9.16 -1.33 -9.87
C ILE A 63 -8.36 -1.52 -11.16
N VAL A 64 -7.34 -0.68 -11.39
CA VAL A 64 -6.50 -0.71 -12.60
C VAL A 64 -5.20 -1.49 -12.38
N THR A 65 -4.58 -1.35 -11.21
CA THR A 65 -3.37 -2.10 -10.83
C THR A 65 -3.43 -2.57 -9.37
N ILE A 66 -2.66 -3.62 -9.06
CA ILE A 66 -2.39 -4.07 -7.69
C ILE A 66 -0.88 -4.03 -7.49
N GLU A 67 -0.40 -3.17 -6.59
CA GLU A 67 1.02 -2.82 -6.47
C GLU A 67 1.60 -3.14 -5.09
N TYR A 68 2.90 -3.44 -5.07
CA TYR A 68 3.67 -3.54 -3.84
C TYR A 68 4.02 -2.14 -3.29
N ASN A 69 3.80 -1.94 -1.99
CA ASN A 69 4.09 -0.68 -1.31
C ASN A 69 5.18 -0.89 -0.23
N PRO A 70 6.40 -0.35 -0.41
CA PRO A 70 7.52 -0.64 0.49
C PRO A 70 7.35 -0.07 1.92
N ASN A 71 6.30 0.70 2.21
CA ASN A 71 6.06 1.29 3.53
C ASN A 71 5.07 0.50 4.40
N ARG A 72 4.57 -0.65 3.92
CA ARG A 72 3.61 -1.52 4.62
C ARG A 72 3.67 -2.95 4.08
N ASN A 73 3.05 -3.90 4.78
CA ASN A 73 3.03 -5.30 4.34
C ASN A 73 1.90 -5.58 3.33
N ALA A 74 0.83 -4.77 3.34
CA ALA A 74 -0.29 -4.90 2.41
C ALA A 74 0.05 -4.33 1.02
N TYR A 75 -0.47 -4.99 -0.01
CA TYR A 75 -0.54 -4.42 -1.35
C TYR A 75 -1.51 -3.22 -1.38
N ILE A 76 -1.43 -2.42 -2.43
CA ILE A 76 -2.37 -1.31 -2.70
C ILE A 76 -3.06 -1.54 -4.04
N CYS A 77 -4.29 -1.07 -4.17
CA CYS A 77 -4.97 -0.96 -5.46
C CYS A 77 -4.86 0.47 -5.97
N PHE A 78 -4.53 0.66 -7.25
CA PHE A 78 -4.72 1.93 -7.93
C PHE A 78 -6.12 1.95 -8.56
N ILE A 79 -6.90 2.99 -8.27
CA ILE A 79 -8.28 3.15 -8.70
C ILE A 79 -8.39 4.36 -9.63
N HIS A 80 -9.13 4.19 -10.73
CA HIS A 80 -9.71 5.29 -11.49
C HIS A 80 -11.21 5.38 -11.14
N TYR A 81 -11.66 6.55 -10.69
CA TYR A 81 -13.08 6.86 -10.47
C TYR A 81 -13.73 7.43 -11.75
N ARG A 82 -15.09 7.41 -11.82
CA ARG A 82 -15.85 7.85 -13.01
C ARG A 82 -15.79 9.36 -13.30
N ASP A 83 -15.50 10.16 -12.28
CA ASP A 83 -15.19 11.58 -12.35
C ASP A 83 -13.80 11.89 -12.97
N GLY A 84 -12.95 10.86 -13.10
CA GLY A 84 -11.57 10.95 -13.57
C GLY A 84 -10.53 10.98 -12.44
N ASP A 85 -10.94 11.01 -11.17
CA ASP A 85 -10.03 11.09 -10.03
C ASP A 85 -9.29 9.77 -9.78
N LYS A 86 -8.06 9.85 -9.25
CA LYS A 86 -7.13 8.72 -9.20
C LYS A 86 -6.50 8.56 -7.83
N ARG A 87 -6.74 7.41 -7.18
CA ARG A 87 -6.34 7.17 -5.79
C ARG A 87 -5.71 5.80 -5.59
N TYR A 88 -4.87 5.69 -4.57
CA TYR A 88 -4.47 4.40 -4.03
C TYR A 88 -5.30 4.10 -2.78
N ILE A 89 -5.82 2.87 -2.69
CA ILE A 89 -6.38 2.31 -1.45
C ILE A 89 -5.54 1.11 -0.98
N LEU A 90 -5.81 0.57 0.22
CA LEU A 90 -5.29 -0.74 0.60
C LEU A 90 -5.98 -1.83 -0.24
N HIS A 91 -5.22 -2.80 -0.74
CA HIS A 91 -5.76 -3.91 -1.53
C HIS A 91 -6.69 -4.81 -0.70
N PRO A 92 -7.98 -4.91 -1.02
CA PRO A 92 -8.90 -5.83 -0.35
C PRO A 92 -8.55 -7.29 -0.67
N ARG A 93 -8.75 -8.21 0.28
CA ARG A 93 -8.50 -9.63 0.02
C ARG A 93 -9.54 -10.16 -0.99
N ARG A 94 -9.08 -10.92 -2.00
CA ARG A 94 -9.86 -11.56 -3.08
C ARG A 94 -10.38 -10.63 -4.21
N THR A 95 -10.27 -9.31 -4.14
CA THR A 95 -10.55 -8.47 -5.33
C THR A 95 -9.47 -8.67 -6.38
N ILE A 96 -9.83 -8.56 -7.66
CA ILE A 96 -8.90 -8.67 -8.80
C ILE A 96 -8.71 -7.32 -9.50
N ILE A 97 -7.89 -7.27 -10.54
CA ILE A 97 -7.88 -6.13 -11.47
C ILE A 97 -9.23 -6.15 -12.21
N GLU A 98 -9.74 -4.97 -12.58
CA GLU A 98 -11.07 -4.74 -13.17
C GLU A 98 -12.27 -4.89 -12.22
N ASP A 99 -12.06 -5.24 -10.94
CA ASP A 99 -13.13 -5.16 -9.93
C ASP A 99 -13.59 -3.71 -9.75
N THR A 100 -14.90 -3.51 -9.72
CA THR A 100 -15.53 -2.25 -9.31
C THR A 100 -15.69 -2.20 -7.80
N ILE A 101 -15.32 -1.04 -7.23
CA ILE A 101 -15.49 -0.61 -5.84
C ILE A 101 -16.47 0.56 -5.79
N PHE A 102 -17.28 0.60 -4.73
CA PHE A 102 -18.22 1.67 -4.43
C PHE A 102 -18.19 1.97 -2.92
N SER A 103 -18.29 3.24 -2.54
CA SER A 103 -18.33 3.70 -1.15
C SER A 103 -19.57 4.56 -0.95
N GLY A 104 -20.28 4.47 0.17
CA GLY A 104 -21.55 5.18 0.34
C GLY A 104 -22.42 4.57 1.43
N THR A 105 -23.67 5.04 1.57
CA THR A 105 -24.60 4.51 2.58
C THR A 105 -25.35 3.27 2.09
N GLU A 106 -25.85 3.29 0.85
CA GLU A 106 -26.72 2.24 0.29
C GLU A 106 -25.94 1.30 -0.64
N VAL A 107 -24.87 0.72 -0.12
CA VAL A 107 -23.88 -0.03 -0.91
C VAL A 107 -24.01 -1.54 -0.67
N PRO A 108 -24.05 -2.38 -1.72
CA PRO A 108 -24.08 -3.84 -1.53
C PRO A 108 -22.81 -4.33 -0.82
N ILE A 109 -22.99 -5.25 0.13
CA ILE A 109 -21.92 -5.85 0.93
C ILE A 109 -21.05 -6.77 0.06
N LYS A 110 -20.07 -6.17 -0.64
CA LYS A 110 -19.09 -6.83 -1.51
C LYS A 110 -17.68 -6.51 -1.01
N MET A 111 -16.75 -7.45 -1.17
CA MET A 111 -15.32 -7.21 -0.90
C MET A 111 -14.80 -5.99 -1.66
N GLY A 112 -14.22 -5.04 -0.93
CA GLY A 112 -13.66 -3.80 -1.46
C GLY A 112 -14.59 -2.58 -1.37
N ASN A 113 -15.90 -2.77 -1.17
CA ASN A 113 -16.82 -1.66 -0.93
C ASN A 113 -16.68 -1.10 0.49
N ALA A 114 -17.09 0.16 0.68
CA ALA A 114 -17.07 0.84 1.97
C ALA A 114 -18.46 1.36 2.38
N LEU A 115 -18.78 1.19 3.66
CA LEU A 115 -20.03 1.58 4.31
C LEU A 115 -19.70 2.49 5.52
N PRO A 116 -20.63 3.35 5.97
CA PRO A 116 -20.47 4.18 7.17
C PRO A 116 -20.44 3.38 8.48
#